data_AF-A0A2M8DMI8-F1
#
_entry.id   AF-A0A2M8DMI8-F1
#
_cell.length_a   1.000
_cell.length_b   1.000
_cell.length_c   1.000
_cell.angle_alpha   90.00
_cell.angle_beta   90.00
_cell.angle_gamma   90.00
#
_symmetry.space_group_name_H-M   'P 1'
#
loop_
_entity.id
_entity.type
_entity.pdbx_description
1 polymer ?
#
loop_
_entity_poly.entity_id
_entity_poly.type
_entity_poly.pdbx_seq_one_letter_code
_entity_poly.pdbx_strand_id
1 'polypeptide(L)' 'MPIKIQRKGKESSHSLVYRFTKAVQESGILVRVRKARFKRRNISGGAKKRTALRREELKKEYEKLQKLGKV' A
#
# COMPACT_ATOMS: atom_id res chain seq x y z
N MET A 1 -0.55 15.50 -8.64
CA MET A 1 0.77 16.11 -8.42
C MET A 1 1.85 15.20 -8.98
N PRO A 2 2.71 15.70 -9.87
CA PRO A 2 3.85 14.93 -10.36
C PRO A 2 4.88 14.76 -9.24
N ILE A 3 5.42 13.55 -9.09
CA ILE A 3 6.52 13.27 -8.17
C ILE A 3 7.81 13.68 -8.88
N LYS A 4 8.44 14.75 -8.39
CA LYS A 4 9.69 15.27 -8.96
C LYS A 4 10.81 15.07 -7.95
N ILE A 5 11.87 14.39 -8.38
CA ILE A 5 13.12 14.25 -7.61
C ILE A 5 14.26 14.79 -8.44
N GLN A 6 15.02 15.71 -7.84
CA GLN A 6 16.23 16.26 -8.44
C GLN A 6 17.45 15.58 -7.85
N ARG A 7 18.49 15.43 -8.68
CA ARG A 7 19.78 14.89 -8.24
C ARG A 7 20.41 15.85 -7.24
N LYS A 8 20.94 15.31 -6.14
CA LYS A 8 21.69 16.10 -5.16
C LYS A 8 23.19 15.94 -5.41
N GLY A 9 23.94 17.04 -5.49
CA GLY A 9 25.42 17.08 -5.50
C GLY A 9 26.11 15.84 -6.10
N LYS A 10 26.94 15.16 -5.29
CA LYS A 10 27.69 13.94 -5.65
C LYS A 10 26.88 12.64 -5.52
N GLU A 11 25.59 12.65 -5.81
CA GLU A 11 24.76 11.44 -5.75
C GLU A 11 25.06 10.51 -6.95
N SER A 12 25.21 9.22 -6.69
CA SER A 12 25.25 8.18 -7.72
C SER A 12 23.89 7.98 -8.37
N SER A 13 23.86 7.69 -9.68
CA SER A 13 22.62 7.44 -10.43
C SER A 13 21.73 6.38 -9.77
N HIS A 14 22.32 5.36 -9.15
CA HIS A 14 21.57 4.31 -8.45
C HIS A 14 20.79 4.83 -7.24
N SER A 15 21.41 5.70 -6.42
CA SER A 15 20.75 6.30 -5.25
C SER A 15 19.58 7.19 -5.65
N LEU A 16 19.73 7.93 -6.76
CA LEU A 16 18.67 8.76 -7.30
C LEU A 16 17.44 7.92 -7.71
N VAL A 17 17.66 6.78 -8.39
CA VAL A 17 16.60 5.85 -8.77
C VAL A 17 15.92 5.26 -7.54
N TYR A 18 16.69 4.87 -6.51
CA TYR A 18 16.11 4.34 -5.26
C TYR A 18 15.21 5.37 -4.56
N ARG A 19 15.60 6.65 -4.50
CA ARG A 19 14.74 7.68 -3.92
C ARG A 19 13.47 7.87 -4.75
N PHE A 20 13.59 7.80 -6.07
CA PHE A 20 12.44 7.89 -6.96
C PHE A 20 11.45 6.75 -6.75
N THR A 21 11.94 5.51 -6.70
CA THR A 21 11.08 4.35 -6.45
C THR A 21 10.42 4.43 -5.08
N LYS A 22 11.17 4.82 -4.04
CA LYS A 22 10.63 5.02 -2.69
C LYS A 22 9.55 6.11 -2.64
N ALA A 23 9.79 7.27 -3.25
CA ALA A 23 8.79 8.35 -3.30
C ALA A 23 7.53 7.93 -4.08
N VAL A 24 7.69 7.17 -5.17
CA VAL A 24 6.56 6.61 -5.93
C VAL A 24 5.75 5.62 -5.08
N GLN A 25 6.42 4.76 -4.32
CA GLN A 25 5.77 3.80 -3.43
C GLN A 25 5.02 4.51 -2.28
N GLU A 26 5.68 5.43 -1.59
CA GLU A 26 5.11 6.19 -0.47
C GLU A 26 3.93 7.08 -0.91
N SER A 27 4.00 7.67 -2.11
CA SER A 27 2.90 8.48 -2.65
C SER A 27 1.60 7.68 -2.88
N GLY A 28 1.70 6.35 -3.02
CA GLY A 28 0.57 5.48 -3.35
C GLY A 28 -0.10 5.79 -4.69
N ILE A 29 0.52 6.59 -5.57
CA ILE A 29 -0.10 7.07 -6.81
C ILE A 29 -0.50 5.91 -7.73
N LEU A 30 0.35 4.88 -7.83
CA LEU A 30 0.07 3.68 -8.61
C LEU A 30 -1.14 2.91 -8.08
N VAL A 31 -1.27 2.79 -6.76
CA VAL A 31 -2.41 2.12 -6.12
C VAL A 31 -3.70 2.89 -6.39
N ARG A 32 -3.65 4.23 -6.32
CA ARG A 32 -4.80 5.10 -6.60
C ARG A 32 -5.27 4.95 -8.05
N VAL A 33 -4.34 5.05 -9.01
CA VAL A 33 -4.64 4.92 -10.43
C VAL A 33 -5.22 3.53 -10.75
N ARG A 34 -4.62 2.46 -10.19
CA ARG A 34 -5.14 1.08 -10.37
C ARG A 34 -6.55 0.90 -9.78
N LYS A 35 -6.85 1.53 -8.64
CA LYS A 35 -8.19 1.51 -8.04
C LYS A 35 -9.22 2.26 -8.88
N ALA A 36 -8.83 3.41 -9.43
CA ALA A 36 -9.71 4.29 -10.22
C ALA A 36 -9.86 3.87 -11.70
N ARG A 37 -9.02 2.95 -12.20
CA ARG A 37 -9.02 2.50 -13.60
C ARG A 37 -10.39 2.04 -14.10
N PHE A 38 -11.18 1.40 -13.25
CA PHE A 38 -12.49 0.85 -13.61
C PHE A 38 -13.57 1.30 -12.63
N LYS A 39 -14.76 1.61 -13.15
CA LYS A 39 -15.93 1.92 -12.34
C LYS A 39 -16.34 0.69 -11.54
N ARG A 40 -16.47 0.83 -10.22
CA ARG A 40 -16.95 -0.22 -9.32
C ARG A 40 -18.37 0.10 -8.86
N ARG A 41 -19.21 -0.92 -8.75
CA ARG A 41 -20.53 -0.81 -8.11
C ARG A 41 -20.35 -0.59 -6.60
N ASN A 42 -21.27 0.16 -6.00
CA ASN A 42 -21.36 0.29 -4.54
C ASN A 42 -21.65 -1.08 -3.90
N ILE A 43 -20.82 -1.45 -2.92
CA ILE A 43 -20.94 -2.71 -2.18
C ILE A 43 -22.16 -2.64 -1.24
N SER A 44 -22.92 -3.73 -1.13
CA SER A 44 -24.06 -3.82 -0.19
C SER A 44 -23.61 -3.78 1.28
N GLY A 45 -24.52 -3.41 2.19
CA GLY A 45 -24.21 -3.35 3.63
C GLY A 45 -23.68 -4.67 4.20
N GLY A 46 -24.31 -5.79 3.84
CA GLY A 46 -23.86 -7.13 4.27
C GLY A 46 -22.47 -7.50 3.75
N ALA A 47 -22.16 -7.16 2.49
CA ALA A 47 -20.84 -7.39 1.93
C ALA A 47 -19.77 -6.53 2.62
N LYS A 48 -20.07 -5.27 2.97
CA LYS A 48 -19.18 -4.42 3.78
C LYS A 48 -18.90 -5.05 5.15
N LYS A 49 -19.95 -5.54 5.84
CA LYS A 49 -19.83 -6.22 7.14
C LYS A 49 -18.92 -7.44 7.07
N ARG A 50 -19.08 -8.30 6.07
CA ARG A 50 -18.22 -9.49 5.89
C ARG A 50 -16.75 -9.12 5.71
N THR A 51 -16.45 -8.09 4.90
CA THR A 51 -15.05 -7.61 4.78
C THR A 51 -14.49 -7.03 6.08
N ALA A 52 -15.32 -6.40 6.92
CA ALA A 52 -14.88 -5.88 8.21
C ALA A 52 -14.57 -7.03 9.19
N LEU A 53 -15.46 -8.03 9.30
CA LEU A 53 -15.25 -9.20 10.14
C LEU A 53 -13.99 -9.97 9.75
N ARG A 54 -13.77 -10.21 8.45
CA ARG A 54 -12.55 -10.87 7.96
C ARG A 54 -11.27 -10.12 8.34
N ARG A 55 -11.28 -8.78 8.35
CA ARG A 55 -10.11 -8.00 8.79
C ARG A 55 -9.81 -8.21 10.27
N GLU A 56 -10.84 -8.31 11.10
CA GLU A 56 -10.70 -8.56 12.53
C GLU A 56 -10.18 -9.99 12.79
N GLU A 57 -10.70 -10.98 12.08
CA GLU A 57 -10.22 -12.37 12.12
C GLU A 57 -8.73 -12.46 11.79
N LEU A 58 -8.31 -11.85 10.67
CA LEU A 58 -6.90 -11.84 10.26
C LEU A 58 -6.00 -11.13 11.27
N LYS A 59 -6.49 -10.08 11.93
CA LYS A 59 -5.75 -9.40 12.99
C LYS A 59 -5.52 -10.33 14.20
N LYS A 60 -6.56 -11.06 14.63
CA LYS A 60 -6.45 -12.04 15.72
C LYS A 60 -5.51 -13.19 15.37
N GLU A 61 -5.56 -13.67 14.13
CA GLU A 61 -4.67 -14.71 13.64
C GLU A 61 -3.21 -14.25 13.64
N TYR A 62 -2.95 -13.03 13.16
CA TYR A 62 -1.61 -12.43 13.19
C TYR A 62 -1.06 -12.31 14.62
N GLU A 63 -1.86 -11.79 15.56
CA GLU A 63 -1.48 -11.67 16.98
C GLU A 63 -1.17 -13.05 17.59
N LYS A 64 -1.93 -14.08 17.23
CA LYS A 64 -1.66 -15.46 17.65
C LYS A 64 -0.35 -15.99 17.08
N LEU A 65 -0.10 -15.78 15.78
CA LEU A 65 1.14 -16.21 15.12
C LEU A 65 2.38 -15.52 15.71
N GLN A 66 2.26 -14.23 16.02
CA GLN A 66 3.31 -13.45 16.69
C GLN A 66 3.61 -14.02 18.07
N LYS A 67 2.58 -14.34 18.88
CA LYS A 67 2.74 -15.00 20.19
C LYS A 67 3.38 -16.39 20.09
N LEU A 68 3.17 -17.09 18.98
CA LEU A 68 3.75 -18.41 18.72
C LEU A 68 5.15 -18.33 18.08
N GLY A 69 5.70 -17.13 17.84
CA GLY A 69 7.01 -16.93 17.22
C GLY A 69 7.10 -17.41 15.76
N LYS A 70 5.95 -17.53 15.08
CA LYS A 70 5.88 -17.97 13.67
C LYS A 70 5.98 -16.80 12.69
N VAL A 71 5.91 -15.56 13.20
CA VAL A 71 6.10 -14.28 12.52
C VAL A 71 6.81 -13.35 13.49
#